data_AF-A0A7Y9BF74-F1
#
_entry.id   AF-A0A7Y9BF74-F1
#
_cell.length_a   1.000
_cell.length_b   1.000
_cell.length_c   1.000
_cell.angle_alpha   90.00
_cell.angle_beta   90.00
_cell.angle_gamma   90.00
#
_symmetry.space_group_name_H-M   'P 1'
#
loop_
_entity.id
_entity.type
_entity.pdbx_description
1 polymer ?
#
loop_
_entity_poly.entity_id
_entity_poly.type
_entity_poly.pdbx_seq_one_letter_code
_entity_poly.pdbx_strand_id
1 'polypeptide(L)'
;MIVYHGSIRNFQNFNKETVVQNLSNDINTIGFWFTSNFDSAKPFATGSESVIEISKSEFWENGEPKVIQYERAGSGFIYKVYIDEPNLKIFESNTEDSFDMFMRERDEFCDYLGAKKRNVTWEDGAILLNKEEANTEFRKSLIKQGYEGLLIRKALIHNMITDLYCIFSQESLLITEVLPLEV
;
A
#
# COMPACT_ATOMS: atom_id res chain seq x y z
N MET A 1 0.89 15.59 -12.42
CA MET A 1 -0.21 15.52 -11.43
C MET A 1 0.35 15.46 -10.01
N ILE A 2 -0.40 15.91 -8.99
CA ILE A 2 0.00 15.80 -7.58
C ILE A 2 -0.82 14.70 -6.91
N VAL A 3 -0.16 13.82 -6.17
CA VAL A 3 -0.76 12.75 -5.36
C VAL A 3 -0.10 12.68 -3.98
N TYR A 4 -0.69 11.92 -3.07
CA TYR A 4 -0.26 11.81 -1.68
C TYR A 4 0.05 10.37 -1.30
N HIS A 5 1.14 10.18 -0.55
CA HIS A 5 1.53 8.90 0.03
C HIS A 5 1.68 9.05 1.54
N GLY A 6 1.04 8.18 2.32
CA GLY A 6 1.27 8.11 3.75
C GLY A 6 2.25 6.99 4.09
N SER A 7 3.16 7.28 5.02
CA SER A 7 4.05 6.27 5.60
C SER A 7 4.41 6.61 7.03
N ILE A 8 4.52 5.61 7.88
CA ILE A 8 5.02 5.76 9.25
C ILE A 8 6.50 6.16 9.23
N ARG A 9 7.27 5.66 8.25
CA ARG A 9 8.71 5.89 8.17
C ARG A 9 9.05 7.17 7.40
N ASN A 10 10.09 7.86 7.86
CA ASN A 10 10.71 8.93 7.10
C ASN A 10 11.64 8.35 6.02
N PHE A 11 11.52 8.81 4.78
CA PHE A 11 12.43 8.48 3.68
C PHE A 11 12.61 9.66 2.75
N GLN A 12 13.76 9.71 2.06
CA GLN A 12 14.06 10.79 1.12
C GLN A 12 13.67 10.46 -0.33
N ASN A 13 13.59 9.16 -0.66
CA ASN A 13 13.29 8.68 -2.00
C ASN A 13 12.46 7.40 -1.93
N PHE A 14 11.58 7.19 -2.91
CA PHE A 14 10.86 5.93 -3.07
C PHE A 14 11.83 4.82 -3.46
N ASN A 15 11.77 3.69 -2.76
CA ASN A 15 12.51 2.47 -3.08
C ASN A 15 11.63 1.22 -2.85
N LYS A 16 12.08 0.02 -3.23
CA LYS A 16 11.27 -1.21 -3.03
C LYS A 16 10.91 -1.50 -1.56
N GLU A 17 11.70 -0.98 -0.62
CA GLU A 17 11.45 -1.10 0.84
C GLU A 17 10.46 -0.04 1.36
N THR A 18 10.15 1.00 0.57
CA THR A 18 9.11 2.01 0.91
C THR A 18 7.68 1.54 0.59
N VAL A 19 7.51 0.34 0.02
CA VAL A 19 6.23 -0.24 -0.43
C VAL A 19 5.34 -0.72 0.73
N VAL A 20 5.75 -0.50 1.99
CA VAL A 20 5.06 -1.02 3.19
C VAL A 20 3.82 -0.18 3.54
N GLN A 21 2.88 -0.08 2.62
CA GLN A 21 1.51 0.29 2.95
C GLN A 21 0.75 -0.99 3.30
N ASN A 22 0.03 -0.99 4.42
CA ASN A 22 -0.88 -2.06 4.83
C ASN A 22 -2.17 -2.03 3.99
N LEU A 23 -2.04 -2.11 2.67
CA LEU A 23 -3.18 -2.26 1.77
C LEU A 23 -3.73 -3.68 1.89
N SER A 24 -5.05 -3.80 1.88
CA SER A 24 -5.74 -5.09 1.92
C SER A 24 -5.39 -5.96 0.70
N ASN A 25 -5.58 -7.27 0.84
CA ASN A 25 -5.38 -8.25 -0.23
C ASN A 25 -3.98 -8.25 -0.86
N ASP A 26 -2.97 -7.78 -0.10
CA ASP A 26 -1.55 -7.77 -0.44
C ASP A 26 -1.22 -7.10 -1.79
N ILE A 27 -2.03 -6.13 -2.22
CA ILE A 27 -1.82 -5.38 -3.47
C ILE A 27 -0.66 -4.39 -3.39
N ASN A 28 -0.13 -4.17 -2.20
CA ASN A 28 0.99 -3.28 -1.94
C ASN A 28 2.20 -3.63 -2.81
N THR A 29 2.47 -4.91 -3.08
CA THR A 29 3.65 -5.33 -3.87
C THR A 29 3.55 -5.07 -5.38
N ILE A 30 2.40 -4.61 -5.89
CA ILE A 30 2.23 -4.24 -7.31
C ILE A 30 3.11 -3.03 -7.67
N GLY A 31 3.14 -2.00 -6.82
CA GLY A 31 3.84 -0.75 -7.10
C GLY A 31 3.71 0.25 -5.96
N PHE A 32 4.00 1.51 -6.25
CA PHE A 32 3.85 2.61 -5.29
C PHE A 32 2.43 3.14 -5.31
N TRP A 33 1.78 3.10 -4.16
CA TRP A 33 0.39 3.49 -4.03
C TRP A 33 0.25 4.90 -3.45
N PHE A 34 -0.66 5.66 -4.05
CA PHE A 34 -0.96 7.05 -3.72
C PHE A 34 -2.46 7.31 -3.76
N THR A 35 -2.88 8.39 -3.11
CA THR A 35 -4.24 8.92 -3.16
C THR A 35 -4.27 10.29 -3.83
N SER A 36 -5.38 10.66 -4.47
CA SER A 36 -5.59 12.05 -4.94
C SER A 36 -5.82 13.03 -3.78
N ASN A 37 -6.21 12.53 -2.61
CA ASN A 37 -6.64 13.32 -1.47
C ASN A 37 -5.67 13.17 -0.28
N PHE A 38 -5.29 14.31 0.30
CA PHE A 38 -4.37 14.38 1.45
C PHE A 38 -4.92 13.66 2.69
N ASP A 39 -6.18 13.87 3.05
CA ASP A 39 -6.79 13.23 4.22
C ASP A 39 -6.87 11.70 4.05
N SER A 40 -7.08 11.24 2.81
CA SER A 40 -7.10 9.81 2.49
C SER A 40 -5.72 9.15 2.64
N ALA A 41 -4.62 9.90 2.63
CA ALA A 41 -3.28 9.38 2.89
C ALA A 41 -2.97 9.23 4.40
N LYS A 42 -3.70 9.94 5.29
CA LYS A 42 -3.44 9.94 6.74
C LYS A 42 -3.45 8.56 7.39
N PRO A 43 -4.42 7.66 7.11
CA PRO A 43 -4.44 6.34 7.75
C PRO A 43 -3.17 5.52 7.49
N PHE A 44 -2.52 5.74 6.35
CA PHE A 44 -1.27 5.03 5.98
C PHE A 44 -0.03 5.59 6.68
N ALA A 45 -0.11 6.80 7.22
CA ALA A 45 0.94 7.43 8.00
C ALA A 45 0.72 7.31 9.52
N THR A 46 -0.31 6.58 9.96
CA THR A 46 -0.58 6.31 11.37
C THR A 46 -0.48 4.82 11.65
N GLY A 47 0.19 4.45 12.74
CA GLY A 47 0.24 3.05 13.17
C GLY A 47 1.01 2.88 14.46
N SER A 48 1.47 1.67 14.72
CA SER A 48 2.30 1.36 15.88
C SER A 48 3.74 1.10 15.43
N GLU A 49 4.68 1.62 16.21
CA GLU A 49 6.10 1.35 16.07
C GLU A 49 6.58 0.52 17.26
N SER A 50 7.32 -0.56 16.99
CA SER A 50 8.00 -1.34 18.01
C SER A 50 9.17 -0.53 18.57
N VAL A 51 9.08 -0.13 19.84
CA VAL A 51 10.16 0.53 20.58
C VAL A 51 10.88 -0.51 21.41
N ILE A 52 12.20 -0.59 21.28
CA ILE A 52 13.07 -1.38 22.15
C ILE A 52 13.86 -0.40 23.00
N GLU A 53 13.64 -0.42 24.32
CA GLU A 53 14.38 0.45 25.22
C GLU A 53 14.83 -0.26 26.49
N ILE A 54 15.87 0.31 27.10
CA ILE A 54 16.38 -0.15 28.38
C ILE A 54 15.45 0.40 29.47
N SER A 55 14.79 -0.50 30.20
CA SER A 55 13.85 -0.15 31.24
C SER A 55 14.54 0.62 32.37
N LYS A 56 13.92 1.72 32.81
CA LYS A 56 14.38 2.49 33.96
C LYS A 56 13.85 1.95 35.30
N SER A 57 12.88 1.04 35.25
CA SER A 57 12.14 0.56 36.41
C SER A 57 12.17 -0.96 36.56
N GLU A 58 12.55 -1.70 35.52
CA GLU A 58 12.65 -3.16 35.56
C GLU A 58 14.11 -3.60 35.42
N PHE A 59 14.54 -4.47 36.34
CA PHE A 59 15.89 -4.99 36.40
C PHE A 59 15.85 -6.53 36.45
N TRP A 60 16.85 -7.17 35.88
CA TRP A 60 17.16 -8.58 36.06
C TRP A 60 17.64 -8.84 37.50
N GLU A 61 17.63 -10.10 37.94
CA GLU A 61 18.06 -10.49 39.29
C GLU A 61 19.53 -10.14 39.58
N ASN A 62 20.35 -10.00 38.53
CA ASN A 62 21.75 -9.55 38.62
C ASN A 62 21.89 -8.03 38.77
N GLY A 63 20.79 -7.27 38.81
CA GLY A 63 20.78 -5.81 38.90
C GLY A 63 20.95 -5.07 37.57
N GLU A 64 21.09 -5.78 36.43
CA GLU A 64 21.13 -5.13 35.12
C GLU A 64 19.73 -4.70 34.67
N PRO A 65 19.57 -3.52 34.05
CA PRO A 65 18.29 -3.09 33.53
C PRO A 65 17.75 -4.06 32.44
N LYS A 66 16.46 -4.35 32.45
CA LYS A 66 15.84 -5.17 31.41
C LYS A 66 15.72 -4.40 30.09
N VAL A 67 15.79 -5.13 28.98
CA VAL A 67 15.38 -4.62 27.67
C VAL A 67 13.88 -4.92 27.52
N ILE A 68 13.07 -3.88 27.34
CA ILE A 68 11.63 -3.99 27.12
C ILE A 68 11.31 -3.63 25.67
N GLN A 69 10.37 -4.37 25.08
CA GLN A 69 9.83 -4.09 23.76
C GLN A 69 8.33 -3.83 23.92
N TYR A 70 7.85 -2.69 23.43
CA TYR A 70 6.42 -2.37 23.40
C TYR A 70 6.06 -1.60 22.13
N GLU A 71 4.78 -1.63 21.80
CA GLU A 71 4.22 -0.89 20.67
C GLU A 71 3.82 0.51 21.14
N ARG A 72 4.32 1.54 20.46
CA ARG A 72 3.93 2.94 20.68
C ARG A 72 3.17 3.45 19.46
N ALA A 73 2.09 4.19 19.69
CA ALA A 73 1.42 4.92 18.61
C ALA A 73 2.41 5.93 17.99
N GLY A 74 2.68 5.76 16.71
CA GLY A 74 3.55 6.62 15.90
C GLY A 74 2.74 7.42 14.90
N SER A 75 3.04 8.72 14.83
CA SER A 75 2.64 9.57 13.71
C SER A 75 3.79 9.66 12.71
N GLY A 76 3.49 9.34 11.47
CA GLY A 76 4.43 9.34 10.36
C GLY A 76 4.36 10.61 9.53
N PHE A 77 4.51 10.43 8.22
CA PHE A 77 4.70 11.49 7.24
C PHE A 77 3.74 11.28 6.06
N ILE A 78 3.22 12.40 5.55
CA ILE A 78 2.54 12.48 4.27
C ILE A 78 3.49 13.09 3.25
N TYR A 79 3.72 12.37 2.17
CA TYR A 79 4.55 12.79 1.06
C TYR A 79 3.66 13.30 -0.05
N LYS A 80 3.89 14.54 -0.47
CA LYS A 80 3.27 15.13 -1.65
C LYS A 80 4.15 14.87 -2.84
N VAL A 81 3.64 14.14 -3.82
CA VAL A 81 4.42 13.60 -4.92
C VAL A 81 3.89 14.16 -6.22
N TYR A 82 4.79 14.71 -7.04
CA TYR A 82 4.52 15.01 -8.43
C TYR A 82 4.81 13.77 -9.27
N ILE A 83 3.85 13.41 -10.13
CA ILE A 83 3.98 12.37 -11.14
C ILE A 83 3.77 13.00 -12.50
N ASP A 84 4.70 12.79 -13.42
CA ASP A 84 4.62 13.35 -14.77
C ASP A 84 3.72 12.48 -15.66
N GLU A 85 2.56 13.03 -16.05
CA GLU A 85 1.51 12.45 -16.91
C GLU A 85 1.64 10.94 -17.26
N PRO A 86 1.51 10.03 -16.28
CA PRO A 86 1.72 8.61 -16.50
C PRO A 86 0.60 8.02 -17.34
N ASN A 87 0.93 7.08 -18.23
CA ASN A 87 -0.08 6.30 -18.93
C ASN A 87 -0.69 5.23 -18.01
N LEU A 88 -1.88 5.51 -17.46
CA LEU A 88 -2.52 4.65 -16.46
C LEU A 88 -3.66 3.82 -17.07
N LYS A 89 -3.72 2.54 -16.68
CA LYS A 89 -4.93 1.74 -16.85
C LYS A 89 -5.99 2.25 -15.86
N ILE A 90 -7.11 2.75 -16.37
CA ILE A 90 -8.19 3.30 -15.53
C ILE A 90 -9.24 2.22 -15.27
N PHE A 91 -9.48 1.95 -13.98
CA PHE A 91 -10.62 1.18 -13.48
C PHE A 91 -11.67 2.18 -12.99
N GLU A 92 -12.77 2.26 -13.72
CA GLU A 92 -13.90 3.12 -13.42
C GLU A 92 -15.19 2.44 -13.90
N SER A 93 -16.20 2.40 -13.04
CA SER A 93 -17.54 1.95 -13.40
C SER A 93 -18.62 2.78 -12.71
N ASN A 94 -19.76 2.87 -13.39
CA ASN A 94 -20.98 3.49 -12.88
C ASN A 94 -21.99 2.46 -12.35
N THR A 95 -21.71 1.16 -12.52
CA THR A 95 -22.65 0.08 -12.21
C THR A 95 -22.13 -0.92 -11.17
N GLU A 96 -20.81 -0.97 -10.98
CA GLU A 96 -20.14 -1.83 -10.00
C GLU A 96 -18.96 -1.08 -9.37
N ASP A 97 -18.44 -1.61 -8.27
CA ASP A 97 -17.30 -1.00 -7.59
C ASP A 97 -16.03 -1.10 -8.46
N SER A 98 -15.28 0.00 -8.55
CA SER A 98 -14.09 0.06 -9.41
C SER A 98 -12.94 -0.78 -8.85
N PHE A 99 -12.90 -1.00 -7.55
CA PHE A 99 -11.98 -1.92 -6.91
C PHE A 99 -12.29 -3.37 -7.28
N ASP A 100 -13.57 -3.76 -7.33
CA ASP A 100 -13.99 -5.11 -7.74
C ASP A 100 -13.57 -5.41 -9.19
N MET A 101 -13.70 -4.43 -10.09
CA MET A 101 -13.19 -4.54 -11.46
C MET A 101 -11.69 -4.81 -11.50
N PHE A 102 -10.91 -4.03 -10.75
CA PHE A 102 -9.47 -4.21 -10.64
C PHE A 102 -9.12 -5.61 -10.11
N MET A 103 -9.78 -6.04 -9.03
CA MET A 103 -9.53 -7.34 -8.40
C MET A 103 -9.88 -8.50 -9.33
N ARG A 104 -10.93 -8.40 -10.13
CA ARG A 104 -11.30 -9.41 -11.12
C ARG A 104 -10.27 -9.54 -12.25
N GLU A 105 -9.72 -8.44 -12.74
CA GLU A 105 -8.63 -8.48 -13.73
C GLU A 105 -7.34 -9.07 -13.12
N ARG A 106 -7.08 -8.78 -11.83
CA ARG A 106 -5.95 -9.37 -11.08
C ARG A 106 -6.15 -10.87 -10.80
N ASP A 107 -7.38 -11.31 -10.60
CA ASP A 107 -7.72 -12.70 -10.26
C ASP A 107 -7.31 -13.70 -11.35
N GLU A 108 -7.17 -13.27 -12.61
CA GLU A 108 -6.64 -14.10 -13.69
C GLU A 108 -5.21 -14.63 -13.42
N PHE A 109 -4.47 -13.95 -12.54
CA PHE A 109 -3.09 -14.30 -12.17
C PHE A 109 -3.01 -14.99 -10.80
N CYS A 110 -4.13 -15.11 -10.08
CA CYS A 110 -4.18 -15.56 -8.69
C CYS A 110 -4.45 -17.07 -8.59
N ASP A 111 -3.68 -17.76 -7.74
CA ASP A 111 -3.90 -19.16 -7.36
C ASP A 111 -4.48 -19.22 -5.94
N TYR A 112 -5.79 -19.38 -5.85
CA TYR A 112 -6.49 -19.50 -4.58
C TYR A 112 -6.55 -20.95 -4.10
N LEU A 113 -6.27 -21.17 -2.80
CA LEU A 113 -6.43 -22.47 -2.17
C LEU A 113 -7.89 -22.93 -2.30
N GLY A 114 -8.11 -24.00 -3.07
CA GLY A 114 -9.44 -24.54 -3.35
C GLY A 114 -9.97 -24.26 -4.77
N ALA A 115 -9.25 -23.47 -5.58
CA ALA A 115 -9.63 -23.13 -6.96
C ALA A 115 -9.76 -24.37 -7.88
N LYS A 116 -9.06 -25.47 -7.58
CA LYS A 116 -9.17 -26.71 -8.37
C LYS A 116 -10.55 -27.39 -8.32
N LYS A 117 -11.46 -26.97 -7.44
CA LYS A 117 -12.81 -27.54 -7.31
C LYS A 117 -13.95 -26.55 -7.58
N ARG A 118 -13.71 -25.24 -7.57
CA ARG A 118 -14.68 -24.15 -7.80
C ARG A 118 -13.94 -22.91 -8.35
N ASN A 119 -14.60 -22.06 -9.14
CA ASN A 119 -14.07 -20.76 -9.56
C ASN A 119 -14.02 -19.82 -8.35
N VAL A 120 -12.99 -19.96 -7.53
CA VAL A 120 -12.76 -19.14 -6.34
C VAL A 120 -12.17 -17.80 -6.76
N THR A 121 -12.68 -16.73 -6.17
CA THR A 121 -12.32 -15.33 -6.42
C THR A 121 -11.85 -14.65 -5.13
N TRP A 122 -11.35 -13.42 -5.24
CA TRP A 122 -10.96 -12.62 -4.08
C TRP A 122 -12.12 -12.38 -3.08
N GLU A 123 -13.37 -12.36 -3.55
CA GLU A 123 -14.57 -12.14 -2.71
C GLU A 123 -14.85 -13.32 -1.77
N ASP A 124 -14.38 -14.52 -2.12
CA ASP A 124 -14.62 -15.74 -1.35
C ASP A 124 -13.77 -15.82 -0.07
N GLY A 125 -12.88 -14.84 0.17
CA GLY A 125 -11.99 -14.81 1.34
C GLY A 125 -10.99 -15.97 1.38
N ALA A 126 -10.72 -16.59 0.23
CA ALA A 126 -9.82 -17.73 0.11
C ALA A 126 -8.35 -17.33 0.27
N ILE A 127 -7.52 -18.30 0.68
CA ILE A 127 -6.08 -18.07 0.85
C ILE A 127 -5.42 -17.99 -0.52
N LEU A 128 -4.89 -16.80 -0.88
CA LEU A 128 -4.07 -16.61 -2.06
C LEU A 128 -2.67 -17.21 -1.86
N LEU A 129 -2.30 -18.18 -2.69
CA LEU A 129 -1.07 -18.98 -2.55
C LEU A 129 0.15 -18.34 -3.22
N ASN A 130 -0.05 -17.55 -4.29
CA ASN A 130 1.02 -17.03 -5.15
C ASN A 130 1.08 -15.49 -5.18
N LYS A 131 0.82 -14.82 -4.04
CA LYS A 131 0.65 -13.35 -3.93
C LYS A 131 1.67 -12.52 -4.72
N GLU A 132 2.96 -12.72 -4.48
CA GLU A 132 4.03 -11.94 -5.13
C GLU A 132 4.14 -12.22 -6.63
N GLU A 133 3.94 -13.47 -7.03
CA GLU A 133 3.98 -13.90 -8.43
C GLU A 133 2.77 -13.33 -9.19
N ALA A 134 1.57 -13.45 -8.62
CA ALA A 134 0.33 -12.91 -9.19
C ALA A 134 0.45 -11.40 -9.45
N ASN A 135 0.89 -10.63 -8.45
CA ASN A 135 1.09 -9.19 -8.59
C ASN A 135 2.19 -8.85 -9.61
N THR A 136 3.25 -9.66 -9.67
CA THR A 136 4.34 -9.48 -10.64
C THR A 136 3.86 -9.73 -12.06
N GLU A 137 3.12 -10.81 -12.31
CA GLU A 137 2.59 -11.13 -13.64
C GLU A 137 1.49 -10.18 -14.08
N PHE A 138 0.60 -9.78 -13.16
CA PHE A 138 -0.39 -8.72 -13.41
C PHE A 138 0.30 -7.40 -13.79
N ARG A 139 1.30 -6.94 -13.03
CA ARG A 139 2.07 -5.75 -13.40
C ARG A 139 2.73 -5.91 -14.77
N LYS A 140 3.37 -7.05 -15.05
CA LYS A 140 4.02 -7.31 -16.35
C LYS A 140 3.00 -7.29 -17.49
N SER A 141 1.78 -7.79 -17.28
CA SER A 141 0.73 -7.78 -18.29
C SER A 141 0.30 -6.35 -18.65
N LEU A 142 0.18 -5.47 -17.66
CA LEU A 142 -0.14 -4.05 -17.87
C LEU A 142 1.02 -3.29 -18.53
N ILE A 143 2.27 -3.53 -18.12
CA ILE A 143 3.45 -2.94 -18.78
C ILE A 143 3.53 -3.37 -20.25
N LYS A 144 3.24 -4.64 -20.57
CA LYS A 144 3.19 -5.11 -21.97
C LYS A 144 2.12 -4.40 -22.81
N GLN A 145 1.05 -3.92 -22.19
CA GLN A 145 0.02 -3.11 -22.83
C GLN A 145 0.40 -1.63 -22.95
N GLY A 146 1.56 -1.23 -22.42
CA GLY A 146 2.07 0.15 -22.47
C GLY A 146 1.69 1.01 -21.27
N TYR A 147 1.10 0.44 -20.21
CA TYR A 147 0.75 1.18 -19.00
C TYR A 147 1.94 1.29 -18.03
N GLU A 148 2.09 2.47 -17.45
CA GLU A 148 3.11 2.81 -16.44
C GLU A 148 2.58 2.67 -15.00
N GLY A 149 1.27 2.42 -14.88
CA GLY A 149 0.57 2.26 -13.62
C GLY A 149 -0.92 1.97 -13.85
N LEU A 150 -1.68 2.06 -12.77
CA LEU A 150 -3.13 1.98 -12.79
C LEU A 150 -3.77 3.03 -11.89
N LEU A 151 -5.03 3.33 -12.17
CA LEU A 151 -5.88 4.24 -11.42
C LEU A 151 -7.19 3.53 -11.10
N ILE A 152 -7.50 3.40 -9.81
CA ILE A 152 -8.82 2.93 -9.35
C ILE A 152 -9.60 4.17 -8.91
N ARG A 153 -10.63 4.54 -9.67
CA ARG A 153 -11.48 5.69 -9.35
C ARG A 153 -12.40 5.36 -8.19
N LYS A 154 -12.65 6.34 -7.31
CA LYS A 154 -13.65 6.25 -6.22
C LYS A 154 -13.56 4.98 -5.38
N ALA A 155 -12.35 4.47 -5.15
CA ALA A 155 -12.14 3.28 -4.34
C ALA A 155 -12.50 3.56 -2.87
N LEU A 156 -13.18 2.61 -2.22
CA LEU A 156 -13.48 2.66 -0.80
C LEU A 156 -12.32 2.08 0.01
N ILE A 157 -11.51 2.95 0.64
CA ILE A 157 -10.38 2.56 1.49
C ILE A 157 -10.48 3.25 2.84
N HIS A 158 -10.32 2.49 3.93
CA HIS A 158 -10.40 2.98 5.31
C HIS A 158 -11.66 3.85 5.57
N ASN A 159 -12.81 3.42 5.04
CA ASN A 159 -14.10 4.13 5.08
C ASN A 159 -14.11 5.50 4.38
N MET A 160 -13.16 5.76 3.49
CA MET A 160 -13.09 6.96 2.65
C MET A 160 -13.15 6.59 1.18
N ILE A 161 -13.79 7.44 0.38
CA ILE A 161 -13.82 7.31 -1.07
C ILE A 161 -12.73 8.21 -1.64
N THR A 162 -11.76 7.62 -2.33
CA THR A 162 -10.66 8.35 -2.99
C THR A 162 -10.25 7.66 -4.28
N ASP A 163 -9.64 8.42 -5.18
CA ASP A 163 -8.91 7.83 -6.29
C ASP A 163 -7.58 7.27 -5.77
N LEU A 164 -7.24 6.06 -6.22
CA LEU A 164 -6.00 5.37 -5.90
C LEU A 164 -5.14 5.21 -7.14
N TYR A 165 -3.88 5.63 -7.02
CA TYR A 165 -2.89 5.53 -8.07
C TYR A 165 -1.88 4.48 -7.67
N CYS A 166 -1.57 3.54 -8.54
CA CYS A 166 -0.45 2.62 -8.37
C CYS A 166 0.54 2.84 -9.51
N ILE A 167 1.75 3.29 -9.19
CA ILE A 167 2.81 3.58 -10.17
C ILE A 167 3.87 2.49 -10.10
N PHE A 168 4.27 1.95 -11.26
CA PHE A 168 5.18 0.80 -11.32
C PHE A 168 6.66 1.18 -11.21
N SER A 169 7.04 2.41 -11.55
CA SER A 169 8.41 2.90 -11.56
C SER A 169 8.65 4.04 -10.58
N GLN A 170 9.87 4.11 -10.02
CA GLN A 170 10.33 5.20 -9.17
C GLN A 170 10.74 6.42 -9.98
N GLU A 171 11.17 6.23 -11.23
CA GLU A 171 11.69 7.30 -12.09
C GLU A 171 10.64 8.37 -12.38
N SER A 172 9.36 8.01 -12.29
CA SER A 172 8.22 8.91 -12.48
C SER A 172 7.81 9.67 -11.22
N LEU A 173 8.51 9.50 -10.08
CA LEU A 173 8.09 10.01 -8.77
C LEU A 173 9.03 11.11 -8.26
N LEU A 174 8.49 12.32 -8.08
CA LEU A 174 9.21 13.42 -7.45
C LEU A 174 8.52 13.82 -6.14
N ILE A 175 9.19 13.64 -5.01
CA ILE A 175 8.72 14.17 -3.72
C ILE A 175 8.91 15.68 -3.75
N THR A 176 7.80 16.41 -3.69
CA THR A 176 7.78 17.89 -3.69
C THR A 176 7.73 18.46 -2.28
N GLU A 177 7.16 17.71 -1.33
CA GLU A 177 6.96 18.16 0.05
C GLU A 177 6.80 16.93 0.96
N VAL A 178 7.31 17.03 2.19
CA VAL A 178 7.14 16.02 3.24
C VAL A 178 6.50 16.71 4.44
N LEU A 179 5.32 16.22 4.84
CA LEU A 179 4.48 16.78 5.87
C LEU A 179 4.45 15.81 7.06
N PRO A 180 5.12 16.11 8.19
CA PRO A 180 4.96 15.29 9.39
C PRO A 180 3.52 15.40 9.90
N LEU A 181 2.93 14.28 10.30
CA LEU A 181 1.68 14.31 11.04
C LEU A 181 1.96 14.66 12.49
N GLU A 182 1.37 15.75 12.98
CA GLU A 182 1.34 16.05 14.40
C GLU A 182 0.44 15.04 15.13
N VAL A 183 0.85 14.62 16.33
CA VAL A 183 0.07 13.76 17.25
C VAL A 183 -0.95 14.60 18.00
#